data_AF-A0A7Z0EHW8-F1
#
_entry.id   AF-A0A7Z0EHW8-F1
#
_cell.length_a   1.000
_cell.length_b   1.000
_cell.length_c   1.000
_cell.angle_alpha   90.00
_cell.angle_beta   90.00
_cell.angle_gamma   90.00
#
_symmetry.space_group_name_H-M   'P 1'
#
loop_
_entity.id
_entity.type
_entity.pdbx_description
1 polymer ?
#
loop_
_entity_poly.entity_id
_entity_poly.type
_entity_poly.pdbx_seq_one_letter_code
_entity_poly.pdbx_strand_id
1 'polypeptide(L)'
;MSSDSVRARRLGEDYDATIGAHGPSDEADERYLAIDEEILLDLDDLDATELSRLMAVVRASIERSCTIEPSVAGGIALTKTVNGVPL
;
A
#
# COMPACT_ATOMS: atom_id res chain seq x y z
N MET A 1 -8.49 -2.84 -6.08
CA MET A 1 -7.55 -1.73 -5.75
C MET A 1 -6.41 -1.69 -6.77
N SER A 2 -5.62 -0.61 -6.79
CA SER A 2 -4.67 -0.27 -7.87
C SER A 2 -3.57 -1.31 -8.14
N SER A 3 -3.28 -2.20 -7.19
CA SER A 3 -2.28 -3.27 -7.31
C SER A 3 -2.85 -4.69 -7.23
N ASP A 4 -4.16 -4.87 -7.11
CA ASP A 4 -4.71 -6.20 -6.79
C ASP A 4 -4.49 -7.22 -7.90
N SER A 5 -4.67 -6.82 -9.16
CA SER A 5 -4.44 -7.70 -10.31
C SER A 5 -2.97 -8.14 -10.42
N VAL A 6 -2.04 -7.28 -10.00
CA VAL A 6 -0.60 -7.55 -9.99
C VAL A 6 -0.23 -8.52 -8.88
N ARG A 7 -0.88 -8.41 -7.72
CA ARG A 7 -0.71 -9.31 -6.58
C ARG A 7 -1.34 -10.67 -6.85
N ALA A 8 -2.59 -10.72 -7.31
CA ALA A 8 -3.30 -11.94 -7.66
C ALA A 8 -2.51 -12.81 -8.65
N ARG A 9 -1.92 -12.19 -9.68
CA ARG A 9 -1.10 -12.90 -10.68
C ARG A 9 0.15 -13.58 -10.10
N ARG A 10 0.64 -13.15 -8.93
CA ARG A 10 1.85 -13.69 -8.29
C ARG A 10 1.56 -14.56 -7.07
N LEU A 11 0.57 -14.16 -6.28
CA LEU A 11 0.22 -14.79 -5.00
C LEU A 11 -0.95 -15.78 -5.14
N GLY A 12 -1.61 -15.83 -6.30
CA GLY A 12 -2.85 -16.57 -6.51
C GLY A 12 -4.07 -15.66 -6.41
N GLU A 13 -5.18 -16.06 -7.06
CA GLU A 13 -6.42 -15.26 -7.07
C GLU A 13 -7.05 -15.14 -5.69
N ASP A 14 -6.85 -16.12 -4.82
CA ASP A 14 -7.41 -16.20 -3.46
C ASP A 14 -6.41 -15.72 -2.38
N TYR A 15 -5.45 -14.85 -2.74
CA TYR A 15 -4.49 -14.33 -1.76
C TYR A 15 -5.18 -13.48 -0.69
N ASP A 16 -4.75 -13.66 0.56
CA ASP A 16 -5.21 -12.83 1.67
C ASP A 16 -4.46 -11.50 1.71
N ALA A 17 -5.22 -10.41 1.82
CA ALA A 17 -4.67 -9.08 2.00
C ALA A 17 -5.52 -8.27 2.97
N THR A 18 -4.86 -7.62 3.92
CA THR A 18 -5.48 -6.62 4.79
C THR A 18 -4.88 -5.26 4.47
N ILE A 19 -5.70 -4.21 4.43
CA ILE A 19 -5.23 -2.84 4.28
C ILE A 19 -5.69 -2.01 5.46
N GLY A 20 -4.72 -1.36 6.10
CA GLY A 20 -4.93 -0.34 7.11
C GLY A 20 -4.58 1.03 6.56
N ALA A 21 -5.35 2.04 6.93
CA ALA A 21 -5.00 3.44 6.72
C ALA A 21 -5.23 4.15 8.05
N HIS A 22 -4.15 4.61 8.68
CA HIS A 22 -4.19 5.10 10.05
C HIS A 22 -3.31 6.33 10.22
N GLY A 23 -3.61 7.14 11.22
CA GLY A 23 -2.85 8.34 11.54
C GLY A 23 -3.48 9.07 12.73
N PRO A 24 -2.73 9.92 13.43
CA PRO A 24 -3.31 10.77 14.46
C PRO A 24 -4.18 11.85 13.81
N SER A 25 -5.36 12.10 14.38
CA SER A 25 -6.15 13.29 14.06
C SER A 25 -5.57 14.50 14.81
N ASP A 26 -5.51 15.63 14.14
CA ASP A 26 -5.30 16.92 14.78
C ASP A 26 -6.55 17.32 15.57
N GLU A 27 -6.39 17.65 16.85
CA GLU A 27 -7.50 17.98 17.75
C GLU A 27 -8.09 19.37 17.51
N ALA A 28 -7.30 20.31 16.98
CA ALA A 28 -7.76 21.68 16.77
C ALA A 28 -8.64 21.79 15.52
N ASP A 29 -8.26 21.09 14.45
CA ASP A 29 -8.92 21.14 13.15
C ASP A 29 -9.80 19.90 12.86
N GLU A 30 -9.86 18.94 13.79
CA GLU A 30 -10.62 17.67 13.69
C GLU A 30 -10.37 16.91 12.38
N ARG A 31 -9.10 16.90 11.92
CA ARG A 31 -8.71 16.33 10.63
C ARG A 31 -7.40 15.56 10.72
N TYR A 32 -7.19 14.63 9.78
CA TYR A 32 -5.87 14.02 9.60
C TYR A 32 -4.92 14.99 8.89
N LEU A 33 -3.67 15.02 9.35
CA LEU A 33 -2.57 15.72 8.69
C LEU A 33 -1.59 14.74 8.02
N ALA A 34 -1.56 13.49 8.49
CA ALA A 34 -0.80 12.40 7.92
C ALA A 34 -1.59 11.10 8.02
N ILE A 35 -1.46 10.25 7.00
CA ILE A 35 -1.98 8.88 6.99
C ILE A 35 -0.87 7.94 6.55
N ASP A 36 -0.68 6.88 7.31
CA ASP A 36 0.14 5.72 6.99
C ASP A 36 -0.78 4.61 6.45
N GLU A 37 -0.62 4.29 5.17
CA GLU A 37 -1.28 3.17 4.53
C GLU A 37 -0.38 1.93 4.60
N GLU A 38 -0.89 0.85 5.16
CA GLU A 38 -0.18 -0.42 5.29
C GLU A 38 -0.97 -1.52 4.58
N ILE A 39 -0.29 -2.22 3.69
CA ILE A 39 -0.78 -3.46 3.10
C ILE A 39 -0.10 -4.64 3.81
N LEU A 40 -0.90 -5.49 4.44
CA LEU A 40 -0.46 -6.75 5.03
C LEU A 40 -0.75 -7.89 4.06
N LEU A 41 0.28 -8.66 3.73
CA LEU A 41 0.25 -9.82 2.83
C LEU A 41 0.95 -11.02 3.47
N ASP A 42 0.44 -12.21 3.22
CA ASP A 42 1.20 -13.44 3.45
C ASP A 42 2.23 -13.61 2.31
N LEU A 43 3.51 -13.64 2.67
CA LEU A 43 4.64 -13.69 1.75
C LEU A 43 5.67 -14.75 2.14
N ASP A 44 5.35 -15.62 3.10
CA ASP A 44 6.31 -16.55 3.72
C ASP A 44 6.84 -17.59 2.71
N ASP A 45 6.06 -17.89 1.67
CA ASP A 45 6.42 -18.82 0.61
C ASP A 45 7.34 -18.23 -0.48
N LEU A 46 7.62 -16.92 -0.46
CA LEU A 46 8.45 -16.26 -1.47
C LEU A 46 9.91 -16.16 -1.06
N ASP A 47 10.82 -16.43 -2.00
CA ASP A 47 12.22 -16.14 -1.82
C ASP A 47 12.52 -14.63 -1.96
N ALA A 48 13.75 -14.21 -1.59
CA ALA A 48 14.15 -12.80 -1.65
C ALA A 48 14.08 -12.18 -3.06
N THR A 49 14.30 -12.99 -4.10
CA THR A 49 14.23 -12.55 -5.51
C THR A 49 12.78 -12.36 -5.92
N GLU A 50 11.90 -13.30 -5.57
CA GLU A 50 10.46 -13.26 -5.83
C GLU A 50 9.81 -12.08 -5.10
N LEU A 51 10.14 -11.89 -3.83
CA LEU A 51 9.71 -10.76 -3.03
C LEU A 51 10.11 -9.42 -3.66
N SER A 52 11.38 -9.29 -4.06
CA SER A 52 11.88 -8.06 -4.72
C SER A 52 11.13 -7.77 -6.02
N ARG A 53 10.83 -8.79 -6.82
CA ARG A 53 10.07 -8.65 -8.06
C ARG A 53 8.60 -8.29 -7.80
N LEU A 54 7.97 -8.89 -6.79
CA LEU A 54 6.62 -8.55 -6.38
C LEU A 54 6.56 -7.08 -5.95
N MET A 55 7.46 -6.66 -5.06
CA MET A 55 7.52 -5.28 -4.56
C MET A 55 7.70 -4.27 -5.69
N ALA A 56 8.61 -4.55 -6.64
CA ALA A 56 8.84 -3.66 -7.78
C ALA A 56 7.57 -3.45 -8.62
N VAL A 57 6.80 -4.51 -8.89
CA VAL A 57 5.60 -4.37 -9.74
C VAL A 57 4.39 -3.87 -8.96
N VAL A 58 4.27 -4.18 -7.67
CA VAL A 58 3.25 -3.55 -6.80
C VAL A 58 3.46 -2.05 -6.76
N ARG A 59 4.69 -1.58 -6.52
CA ARG A 59 5.05 -0.16 -6.54
C ARG A 59 4.66 0.50 -7.86
N ALA A 60 5.13 -0.04 -8.99
CA ALA A 60 4.84 0.51 -10.30
C ALA A 60 3.33 0.54 -10.63
N SER A 61 2.56 -0.44 -10.16
CA SER A 61 1.11 -0.48 -10.35
C SER A 61 0.40 0.61 -9.54
N ILE A 62 0.85 0.83 -8.30
CA ILE A 62 0.30 1.88 -7.42
C ILE A 62 0.63 3.25 -8.00
N GLU A 63 1.89 3.52 -8.34
CA GLU A 63 2.31 4.80 -8.94
C GLU A 63 1.49 5.15 -10.20
N ARG A 64 1.15 4.15 -11.02
CA ARG A 64 0.40 4.36 -12.25
C ARG A 64 -1.10 4.59 -12.04
N SER A 65 -1.68 4.01 -11.00
CA SER A 65 -3.14 3.82 -10.92
C SER A 65 -3.77 4.15 -9.57
N CYS A 66 -3.00 4.64 -8.59
CA CYS A 66 -3.55 5.16 -7.35
C CYS A 66 -4.33 6.45 -7.63
N THR A 67 -5.59 6.48 -7.18
CA THR A 67 -6.44 7.67 -7.26
C THR A 67 -6.47 8.43 -5.94
N ILE A 68 -6.22 7.77 -4.81
CA ILE A 68 -6.27 8.38 -3.48
C ILE A 68 -5.15 9.40 -3.31
N GLU A 69 -3.92 9.03 -3.63
CA GLU A 69 -2.75 9.89 -3.46
C GLU A 69 -2.88 11.25 -4.16
N PRO A 70 -3.20 11.35 -5.47
CA PRO A 70 -3.41 12.65 -6.10
C PRO A 70 -4.66 13.38 -5.56
N SER A 71 -5.65 12.67 -5.02
CA SER A 71 -6.86 13.28 -4.46
C SER A 71 -6.62 13.99 -3.13
N VAL A 72 -5.61 13.56 -2.38
CA VAL A 72 -5.27 14.12 -1.06
C VAL A 72 -3.94 14.89 -1.05
N ALA A 73 -3.24 14.91 -2.20
CA ALA A 73 -1.97 15.60 -2.37
C ALA A 73 -2.08 17.08 -1.99
N GLY A 74 -1.14 17.54 -1.15
CA GLY A 74 -1.12 18.90 -0.61
C GLY A 74 -2.08 19.17 0.55
N GLY A 75 -2.98 18.22 0.87
CA GLY A 75 -3.88 18.30 2.03
C GLY A 75 -3.36 17.53 3.24
N ILE A 76 -2.81 16.34 3.00
CA ILE A 76 -2.21 15.47 4.03
C ILE A 76 -0.89 14.88 3.51
N ALA A 77 -0.02 14.46 4.42
CA ALA A 77 1.06 13.53 4.09
C ALA A 77 0.48 12.10 3.96
N LEU A 78 0.90 11.36 2.94
CA LEU A 78 0.48 9.98 2.73
C LEU A 78 1.72 9.12 2.54
N THR A 79 1.90 8.11 3.40
CA THR A 79 2.94 7.09 3.25
C THR A 79 2.31 5.74 2.92
N LYS A 80 3.08 4.83 2.32
CA LYS A 80 2.61 3.50 1.91
C LYS A 80 3.66 2.45 2.23
N THR A 81 3.23 1.34 2.81
CA THR A 81 4.10 0.20 3.11
C THR A 81 3.44 -1.13 2.73
N VAL A 82 4.27 -2.16 2.52
CA VAL A 82 3.86 -3.57 2.49
C VAL A 82 4.60 -4.30 3.60
N ASN A 83 3.89 -4.86 4.57
CA ASN A 83 4.48 -5.52 5.75
C ASN A 83 5.58 -4.66 6.41
N GLY A 84 5.32 -3.35 6.58
CA GLY A 84 6.29 -2.38 7.10
C GLY A 84 7.42 -1.95 6.15
N VAL A 85 7.52 -2.53 4.94
CA VAL A 85 8.52 -2.13 3.93
C VAL A 85 7.98 -0.97 3.09
N PRO A 86 8.68 0.17 2.99
CA PRO A 86 8.21 1.31 2.20
C PRO A 86 8.01 1.00 0.71
N LEU A 87 6.89 1.48 0.17
CA LEU A 87 6.58 1.53 -1.26
C LEU A 87 7.07 2.82 -1.93
#